data_AF-A0A2U1M349-F1
#
_entry.id   AF-A0A2U1M349-F1
#
_cell.length_a   1.000
_cell.length_b   1.000
_cell.length_c   1.000
_cell.angle_alpha   90.00
_cell.angle_beta   90.00
_cell.angle_gamma   90.00
#
_symmetry.space_group_name_H-M   'P 1'
#
loop_
_entity.id
_entity.type
_entity.pdbx_description
1 polymer ?
#
loop_
_entity_poly.entity_id
_entity_poly.type
_entity_poly.pdbx_seq_one_letter_code
_entity_poly.pdbx_strand_id
1 'polypeptide(L)'
;MEEIFQTLPTKKLQKDVVTWISCLGAYSRKKQYTRCLEIFEEMIIDGCYLDGGTARVLLSACSTTEQAKQVSLVLGTMHKDMKTDLQI
;
A
#
# COMPACT_ATOMS: atom_id res chain seq x y z
N MET A 1 6.51 -17.04 -0.13
CA MET A 1 5.39 -16.09 -0.31
C MET A 1 5.78 -14.92 -1.21
N GLU A 2 7.04 -14.44 -1.18
CA GLU A 2 7.51 -13.35 -2.04
C GLU A 2 7.67 -13.74 -3.53
N GLU A 3 8.12 -14.96 -3.84
CA GLU A 3 8.33 -15.42 -5.23
C GLU A 3 7.05 -15.42 -6.09
N ILE A 4 5.89 -15.65 -5.46
CA ILE A 4 4.60 -15.65 -6.17
C ILE A 4 4.27 -14.23 -6.63
N PHE A 5 4.60 -13.22 -5.83
CA PHE A 5 4.30 -11.82 -6.12
C PHE A 5 5.15 -11.25 -7.26
N GLN A 6 6.42 -11.67 -7.31
CA GLN A 6 7.38 -11.33 -8.37
C GLN A 6 7.05 -12.04 -9.70
N THR A 7 6.39 -13.20 -9.66
CA THR A 7 6.01 -13.97 -10.85
C THR A 7 4.60 -13.63 -11.38
N LEU A 8 3.76 -12.94 -10.61
CA LEU A 8 2.44 -12.44 -11.06
C LEU A 8 2.44 -11.70 -12.41
N PRO A 9 3.43 -10.83 -12.75
CA PRO A 9 3.44 -10.11 -14.03
C PRO A 9 3.50 -11.05 -15.23
N THR A 10 4.05 -12.27 -15.07
CA THR A 10 4.23 -13.23 -16.17
C THR A 10 2.94 -13.94 -16.59
N LYS A 11 1.86 -13.86 -15.79
CA LYS A 11 0.61 -14.59 -16.02
C LYS A 11 -0.60 -13.75 -16.48
N LYS A 12 -0.43 -12.48 -16.86
CA LYS A 12 -1.55 -11.54 -17.16
C LYS A 12 -2.54 -11.34 -15.99
N LEU A 13 -2.16 -11.67 -14.75
CA LEU A 13 -2.94 -11.26 -13.59
C LEU A 13 -2.56 -9.83 -13.24
N GLN A 14 -3.51 -8.90 -13.41
CA GLN A 14 -3.37 -7.56 -12.84
C GLN A 14 -3.39 -7.68 -11.31
N LYS A 15 -2.47 -7.00 -10.63
CA LYS A 15 -2.46 -6.98 -9.17
C LYS A 15 -3.62 -6.11 -8.71
N ASP A 16 -4.64 -6.73 -8.15
CA ASP A 16 -5.75 -6.00 -7.52
C ASP A 16 -5.36 -5.48 -6.12
N VAL A 17 -6.19 -4.60 -5.57
CA VAL A 17 -6.01 -4.02 -4.23
C VAL A 17 -5.82 -5.10 -3.17
N VAL A 18 -6.55 -6.21 -3.28
CA VAL A 18 -6.48 -7.35 -2.34
C VAL A 18 -5.10 -8.03 -2.39
N THR A 19 -4.52 -8.16 -3.57
CA THR A 19 -3.19 -8.71 -3.80
C THR A 19 -2.13 -7.84 -3.12
N TRP A 20 -2.17 -6.52 -3.31
CA TRP A 20 -1.28 -5.58 -2.65
C TRP A 20 -1.42 -5.59 -1.12
N ILE A 21 -2.64 -5.58 -0.60
CA ILE A 21 -2.93 -5.64 0.84
C ILE A 21 -2.41 -6.94 1.46
N SER A 22 -2.56 -8.05 0.76
CA SER A 22 -2.05 -9.35 1.22
C SER A 22 -0.52 -9.34 1.34
N CYS A 23 0.16 -8.70 0.38
CA CYS A 23 1.60 -8.51 0.38
C CYS A 23 2.03 -7.62 1.55
N LEU A 24 1.44 -6.42 1.66
CA LEU A 24 1.66 -5.49 2.76
C LEU A 24 1.42 -6.16 4.11
N GLY A 25 0.38 -6.99 4.24
CA GLY A 25 0.03 -7.70 5.46
C GLY A 25 1.10 -8.70 5.89
N ALA A 26 1.76 -9.37 4.95
CA ALA A 26 2.85 -10.30 5.24
C ALA A 26 4.07 -9.59 5.83
N TYR A 27 4.40 -8.40 5.33
CA TYR A 27 5.52 -7.57 5.81
C TYR A 27 5.18 -6.78 7.08
N SER A 28 3.94 -6.31 7.19
CA SER A 28 3.43 -5.59 8.35
C SER A 28 3.51 -6.44 9.61
N ARG A 29 3.12 -7.73 9.53
CA ARG A 29 3.26 -8.68 10.65
C ARG A 29 4.70 -8.89 11.11
N LYS A 30 5.67 -8.65 10.23
CA LYS A 30 7.11 -8.72 10.53
C LYS A 30 7.70 -7.37 10.97
N LYS A 31 6.88 -6.33 11.15
CA LYS A 31 7.30 -4.94 11.45
C LYS A 31 8.31 -4.39 10.44
N GLN A 32 8.26 -4.87 9.20
CA GLN A 32 9.14 -4.41 8.12
C GLN A 32 8.56 -3.18 7.45
N TYR A 33 8.62 -2.05 8.17
CA TYR A 33 8.04 -0.77 7.73
C TYR A 33 8.57 -0.33 6.36
N THR A 34 9.89 -0.31 6.17
CA THR A 34 10.52 0.11 4.90
C THR A 34 10.00 -0.68 3.72
N ARG A 35 9.90 -2.01 3.87
CA ARG A 35 9.40 -2.88 2.81
C ARG A 35 7.91 -2.65 2.53
N CYS A 36 7.13 -2.34 3.56
CA CYS A 36 5.73 -1.96 3.38
C CYS A 36 5.58 -0.64 2.60
N LEU A 37 6.49 0.33 2.82
CA LEU A 37 6.48 1.58 2.05
C LEU A 37 6.83 1.36 0.58
N GLU A 38 7.87 0.57 0.29
CA GLU A 38 8.27 0.24 -1.09
C GLU A 38 7.11 -0.39 -1.88
N ILE A 39 6.41 -1.36 -1.26
CA ILE A 39 5.26 -2.04 -1.87
C ILE A 39 4.08 -1.09 -2.05
N PHE A 40 3.88 -0.17 -1.10
CA PHE A 40 2.84 0.85 -1.20
C PHE A 40 3.13 1.87 -2.32
N GLU A 41 4.39 2.26 -2.50
CA GLU A 41 4.80 3.10 -3.62
C GLU A 41 4.60 2.39 -4.96
N GLU A 42 4.96 1.11 -5.06
CA GLU A 42 4.68 0.29 -6.25
C GLU A 42 3.17 0.19 -6.53
N MET A 43 2.33 0.00 -5.49
CA MET A 43 0.87 -0.02 -5.61
C MET A 43 0.31 1.28 -6.21
N ILE A 44 0.87 2.43 -5.81
CA ILE A 44 0.47 3.74 -6.34
C ILE A 44 0.91 3.91 -7.79
N ILE A 45 2.15 3.52 -8.11
CA ILE A 45 2.70 3.61 -9.47
C ILE A 45 1.89 2.73 -10.44
N ASP A 46 1.40 1.58 -9.98
CA ASP A 46 0.54 0.67 -10.75
C ASP A 46 -0.91 1.19 -10.91
N GLY A 47 -1.21 2.39 -10.39
CA GLY A 47 -2.53 3.03 -10.48
C GLY A 47 -3.60 2.38 -9.60
N CYS A 48 -3.18 1.60 -8.60
CA CYS A 48 -4.10 0.85 -7.75
C CYS A 48 -4.64 1.74 -6.63
N TYR A 49 -5.97 1.86 -6.54
CA TYR A 49 -6.62 2.70 -5.54
C TYR A 49 -6.44 2.17 -4.12
N LEU A 50 -6.10 3.07 -3.21
CA LEU A 50 -6.01 2.77 -1.79
C LEU A 50 -7.40 2.51 -1.22
N ASP A 51 -7.53 1.47 -0.38
CA ASP A 51 -8.72 1.24 0.42
C ASP A 51 -8.44 1.46 1.92
N GLY A 52 -9.50 1.41 2.74
CA GLY A 52 -9.36 1.47 4.20
C GLY A 52 -8.61 0.26 4.80
N GLY A 53 -8.43 -0.83 4.05
CA GLY A 53 -7.58 -1.96 4.38
C GLY A 53 -6.08 -1.60 4.30
N THR A 54 -5.64 -0.95 3.22
CA THR A 54 -4.25 -0.53 3.01
C THR A 54 -3.76 0.35 4.15
N ALA A 55 -4.57 1.33 4.57
CA ALA A 55 -4.26 2.20 5.69
C ALA A 55 -4.02 1.43 7.00
N ARG A 56 -4.90 0.46 7.31
CA ARG A 56 -4.78 -0.38 8.53
C ARG A 56 -3.52 -1.22 8.51
N VAL A 57 -3.15 -1.77 7.36
CA VAL A 57 -1.97 -2.62 7.22
C VAL A 57 -0.67 -1.82 7.36
N LEU A 58 -0.60 -0.62 6.77
CA LEU A 58 0.56 0.25 6.91
C LEU A 58 0.73 0.76 8.34
N LEU A 59 -0.35 1.21 8.97
CA LEU A 59 -0.32 1.68 10.35
C LEU A 59 0.09 0.57 11.33
N SER A 60 -0.28 -0.68 11.06
CA SER A 60 0.14 -1.82 11.89
C SER A 60 1.61 -2.21 11.69
N ALA A 61 2.22 -1.86 10.55
CA ALA A 61 3.65 -2.04 10.31
C ALA A 61 4.51 -1.02 11.08
N CYS A 62 3.94 0.15 11.41
CA CYS A 62 4.62 1.19 12.17
C CYS A 62 5.02 0.69 13.56
N SER A 63 6.23 1.08 13.97
CA SER A 63 6.80 0.83 15.30
C SER A 63 7.04 2.12 16.07
N THR A 64 7.01 3.27 15.40
CA THR A 64 7.16 4.59 16.02
C THR A 64 6.03 5.54 15.62
N THR A 65 5.79 6.54 16.46
CA THR A 65 4.81 7.61 16.17
C THR A 65 5.17 8.39 14.91
N GLU A 66 6.47 8.54 14.62
CA GLU A 66 6.95 9.24 13.42
C GLU A 66 6.58 8.48 12.15
N GLN A 67 6.77 7.16 12.13
CA GLN A 67 6.35 6.31 11.02
C GLN A 67 4.82 6.37 10.81
N ALA A 68 4.04 6.34 11.89
CA ALA A 68 2.59 6.47 11.81
C ALA A 68 2.14 7.82 11.25
N LYS A 69 2.82 8.92 11.64
CA LYS A 69 2.56 10.26 11.09
C LYS A 69 2.88 10.33 9.60
N GLN A 70 4.02 9.78 9.17
CA GLN A 70 4.38 9.77 7.75
C GLN A 70 3.37 9.01 6.91
N VAL A 71 3.01 7.79 7.31
CA VAL A 71 1.97 7.00 6.62
C VAL A 71 0.65 7.77 6.58
N SER A 72 0.22 8.36 7.70
CA SER A 72 -1.02 9.14 7.74
C SER A 72 -0.97 10.38 6.85
N LEU A 73 0.18 11.03 6.71
CA LEU A 73 0.36 12.18 5.84
C LEU A 73 0.20 11.77 4.38
N VAL A 74 0.89 10.71 3.96
CA VAL A 74 0.83 10.22 2.58
C VAL A 74 -0.59 9.72 2.24
N LEU A 75 -1.22 8.97 3.13
CA LEU A 75 -2.63 8.56 2.95
C LEU A 75 -3.56 9.78 2.84
N GLY A 76 -3.29 10.84 3.60
CA GLY A 76 -4.06 12.07 3.61
C GLY A 76 -3.87 12.94 2.36
N THR A 77 -2.65 13.01 1.80
CA THR A 77 -2.40 13.72 0.53
C THR A 77 -3.11 13.00 -0.63
N MET A 78 -3.05 11.66 -0.66
CA MET A 78 -3.71 10.89 -1.72
C MET A 78 -5.26 10.99 -1.67
N HIS A 79 -5.87 10.99 -0.49
CA HIS A 79 -7.33 11.19 -0.37
C HIS A 79 -7.77 12.62 -0.75
N LYS A 80 -6.88 13.61 -0.57
CA LYS A 80 -7.16 15.00 -0.97
C LYS A 80 -7.10 15.17 -2.48
N ASP A 81 -6.12 14.58 -3.14
CA ASP A 81 -5.99 14.64 -4.60
C ASP A 81 -7.19 13.96 -5.30
N MET A 82 -7.79 12.94 -4.67
CA MET A 82 -8.99 12.26 -5.16
C MET A 82 -10.27 13.10 -5.16
N LYS A 83 -10.37 14.16 -4.33
CA LYS A 83 -11.52 15.09 -4.38
C LYS A 83 -11.44 16.08 -5.53
N THR A 84 -10.25 16.29 -6.08
CA THR A 84 -10.01 17.30 -7.12
C THR A 84 -10.30 16.80 -8.53
N ASP A 85 -10.40 15.49 -8.74
CA ASP A 85 -10.66 14.88 -10.06
C ASP A 85 -12.13 14.49 -10.30
N LEU A 86 -12.99 14.62 -9.28
CA LEU A 86 -14.44 14.31 -9.37
C LEU A 86 -15.33 15.57 -9.45
N GLN A 87 -14.76 16.71 -9.86
CA GLN A 87 -15.56 17.90 -10.15
C GLN A 87 -15.39 18.29 -11.63
N ILE A 88 -16.05 17.52 -12.49
CA ILE A 88 -16.45 17.92 -13.85
C ILE A 88 -17.94 17.64 -13.99
#